data_AF-A0A366X6Q0-F1
#
_entry.id   AF-A0A366X6Q0-F1
#
_cell.length_a   1.000
_cell.length_b   1.000
_cell.length_c   1.000
_cell.angle_alpha   90.00
_cell.angle_beta   90.00
_cell.angle_gamma   90.00
#
_symmetry.space_group_name_H-M   'P 1'
#
loop_
_entity.id
_entity.type
_entity.pdbx_description
1 polymer ?
#
loop_
_entity_poly.entity_id
_entity_poly.type
_entity_poly.pdbx_seq_one_letter_code
_entity_poly.pdbx_strand_id
1 'polypeptide(L)'
;MDDGENFRGIVASDDKLKARWEAVSDKIMSDASRLLGVELSRVDVVAMPSARIATLTDAALSESYLDEIKQLEAALEQVRKNEMREALESGEEEAHAELNRLSPTERMSKARELGLTGAAPATEPSSIADEAVLLKRLLTLPPTERLSKGRAWGLIK
;
A
#
# COMPACT_ATOMS: atom_id res chain seq x y z
N MET A 1 23.22 11.06 20.19
CA MET A 1 22.01 11.74 20.69
C MET A 1 21.14 11.90 19.47
N ASP A 2 19.97 11.26 19.44
CA ASP A 2 19.13 11.28 18.25
C ASP A 2 18.54 12.68 18.07
N ASP A 3 18.86 13.35 16.97
CA ASP A 3 18.38 14.71 16.68
C ASP A 3 16.84 14.76 16.64
N GLY A 4 16.18 13.63 16.35
CA GLY A 4 14.73 13.49 16.40
C GLY A 4 14.15 13.55 17.82
N GLU A 5 14.83 12.97 18.82
CA GLU A 5 14.40 13.02 20.22
C GLU A 5 14.51 14.42 20.80
N ASN A 6 15.62 15.12 20.51
CA ASN A 6 15.81 16.51 20.92
C ASN A 6 14.75 17.43 20.29
N PHE A 7 14.42 17.24 19.01
CA PHE A 7 13.37 18.01 18.34
C PHE A 7 11.99 17.78 19.00
N ARG A 8 11.62 16.53 19.27
CA ARG A 8 10.34 16.22 19.94
C ARG A 8 10.26 16.84 21.33
N GLY A 9 11.35 16.85 22.08
CA GLY A 9 11.44 17.53 23.38
C GLY A 9 11.19 19.03 23.28
N ILE A 10 11.77 19.69 22.27
CA ILE A 10 11.58 21.13 22.02
C ILE A 10 10.13 21.44 21.62
N VAL A 11 9.55 20.66 20.69
CA VAL A 11 8.16 20.87 20.24
C VAL A 11 7.15 20.58 21.36
N ALA A 12 7.41 19.61 22.22
CA ALA A 12 6.54 19.30 23.36
C ALA A 12 6.55 20.39 24.45
N SER A 13 7.58 21.24 24.47
CA SER A 13 7.72 22.31 25.47
C SER A 13 6.97 23.60 25.12
N ASP A 14 6.54 23.78 23.87
CA ASP A 14 5.83 24.97 23.40
C ASP A 14 4.62 24.61 22.51
N ASP A 15 3.42 24.93 22.97
CA ASP A 15 2.16 24.70 22.25
C ASP A 15 2.13 25.36 20.85
N LYS A 16 2.82 26.49 20.67
CA LYS A 16 2.91 27.14 19.34
C LYS A 16 3.77 26.36 18.37
N LEU A 17 4.85 25.74 18.85
CA LEU A 17 5.68 24.87 18.00
C LEU A 17 4.94 23.58 17.67
N LYS A 18 4.15 23.06 18.61
CA LYS A 18 3.29 21.90 18.37
C LYS A 18 2.26 22.15 17.28
N ALA A 19 1.51 23.25 17.35
CA ALA A 19 0.53 23.60 16.32
C ALA A 19 1.18 23.79 14.93
N ARG A 20 2.38 24.40 14.89
CA ARG A 20 3.15 24.55 13.65
C ARG A 20 3.63 23.21 13.11
N TRP A 21 4.10 22.32 13.97
CA TRP A 21 4.49 20.98 13.60
C TRP A 21 3.35 20.18 12.99
N GLU A 22 2.17 20.23 13.60
CA GLU A 22 0.98 19.58 13.07
C GLU A 22 0.67 20.11 11.66
N ALA A 23 0.62 21.43 11.47
CA ALA A 23 0.35 22.03 10.16
C ALA A 23 1.40 21.69 9.08
N VAL A 24 2.69 21.71 9.44
CA VAL A 24 3.78 21.35 8.51
C VAL A 24 3.71 19.85 8.17
N SER A 25 3.51 19.00 9.17
CA SER A 25 3.43 17.55 8.97
C SER A 25 2.23 17.15 8.11
N ASP A 26 1.07 17.74 8.35
CA ASP A 26 -0.15 17.46 7.58
C ASP A 26 -0.01 17.93 6.13
N LYS A 27 0.64 19.08 5.89
CA LYS A 27 0.95 19.54 4.54
C LYS A 27 1.89 18.57 3.81
N ILE A 28 2.99 18.18 4.44
CA ILE A 28 3.98 17.26 3.85
C ILE A 28 3.33 15.90 3.54
N MET A 29 2.55 15.36 4.48
CA MET A 29 1.84 14.09 4.28
C MET A 29 0.81 14.19 3.14
N SER A 30 0.06 15.30 3.07
CA SER A 30 -0.91 15.53 2.00
C SER A 30 -0.23 15.69 0.63
N ASP A 31 0.90 16.41 0.57
CA ASP A 31 1.63 16.64 -0.67
C ASP A 31 2.33 15.35 -1.15
N ALA A 32 2.88 14.55 -0.23
CA ALA A 32 3.45 13.24 -0.53
C ALA A 32 2.41 12.26 -1.10
N SER A 33 1.24 12.18 -0.46
CA SER A 33 0.14 11.31 -0.93
C SER A 33 -0.37 11.76 -2.30
N ARG A 34 -0.57 13.08 -2.50
CA ARG A 34 -1.15 13.62 -3.73
C ARG A 34 -0.19 13.61 -4.92
N LEU A 35 1.08 13.99 -4.71
CA LEU A 35 2.04 14.18 -5.81
C LEU A 35 2.84 12.93 -6.12
N LEU A 36 3.14 12.11 -5.09
CA LEU A 36 4.02 10.96 -5.21
C LEU A 36 3.31 9.63 -4.95
N GLY A 37 2.05 9.65 -4.46
CA GLY A 37 1.32 8.43 -4.11
C GLY A 37 1.93 7.69 -2.92
N VAL A 38 2.71 8.36 -2.08
CA VAL A 38 3.39 7.78 -0.93
C VAL A 38 2.63 8.13 0.35
N GLU A 39 2.35 7.12 1.16
CA GLU A 39 1.84 7.30 2.52
C GLU A 39 3.01 7.46 3.49
N LEU A 40 3.18 8.66 4.04
CA LEU A 40 4.20 8.95 5.06
C LEU A 40 3.58 8.98 6.45
N SER A 41 4.30 8.48 7.45
CA SER A 41 3.93 8.66 8.84
C SER A 41 4.58 9.92 9.42
N ARG A 42 4.02 10.46 10.51
CA ARG A 42 4.61 11.60 11.21
C ARG A 42 6.01 11.31 11.77
N VAL A 43 6.34 10.03 11.99
CA VAL A 43 7.68 9.63 12.42
C VAL A 43 8.70 9.84 11.30
N ASP A 44 8.31 9.54 10.06
CA ASP A 44 9.15 9.72 8.87
C ASP A 44 9.39 11.21 8.59
N VAL A 45 8.36 12.05 8.80
CA VAL A 45 8.47 13.50 8.64
C VAL A 45 9.45 14.11 9.67
N VAL A 46 9.61 13.52 10.87
CA VAL A 46 10.59 14.02 11.87
C VAL A 46 12.03 13.85 11.37
N ALA A 47 12.30 12.80 10.59
CA ALA A 47 13.62 12.57 10.03
C ALA A 47 14.02 13.69 9.03
N MET A 48 13.04 14.34 8.40
CA MET A 48 13.27 15.37 7.39
C MET A 48 13.86 16.66 8.00
N PRO A 49 15.05 17.10 7.54
CA PRO A 49 15.62 18.38 7.94
C PRO A 49 14.72 19.58 7.58
N SER A 50 14.13 19.61 6.38
CA SER A 50 13.26 20.71 5.96
C SER A 50 12.05 20.89 6.88
N ALA A 51 11.45 19.80 7.35
CA ALA A 51 10.29 19.85 8.23
C ALA A 51 10.65 20.42 9.62
N ARG A 52 11.81 20.03 10.16
CA ARG A 52 12.35 20.54 11.44
C ARG A 52 12.73 22.02 11.37
N ILE A 53 13.33 22.45 10.26
CA ILE A 53 13.72 23.85 10.08
C ILE A 53 12.48 24.74 9.96
N ALA A 54 11.50 24.35 9.15
CA ALA A 54 10.26 25.12 8.97
C ALA A 54 9.49 25.28 10.28
N THR A 55 9.52 24.28 11.15
CA THR A 55 8.88 24.36 12.47
C THR A 55 9.62 25.24 13.47
N LEU A 56 10.95 25.17 13.51
CA LEU A 56 11.74 25.91 14.50
C LEU A 56 11.97 27.37 14.13
N THR A 57 12.04 27.69 12.84
CA THR A 57 12.44 29.03 12.36
C THR A 57 11.29 29.90 11.86
N ASP A 58 10.05 29.40 11.88
CA ASP A 58 8.86 30.07 11.30
C ASP A 58 9.01 30.38 9.79
N ALA A 59 10.01 29.79 9.15
CA ALA A 59 10.26 29.94 7.73
C ALA A 59 9.26 29.12 6.91
N ALA A 60 8.94 29.61 5.73
CA ALA A 60 8.14 28.83 4.77
C ALA A 60 8.84 27.50 4.45
N LEU A 61 8.03 26.45 4.25
CA LEU A 61 8.53 25.14 3.85
C LEU A 61 9.33 25.28 2.53
N SER A 62 10.61 24.88 2.57
CA SER A 62 11.49 24.97 1.40
C SER A 62 10.98 24.09 0.27
N GLU A 63 11.19 24.47 -0.99
CA GLU A 63 10.80 23.64 -2.15
C GLU A 63 11.57 22.30 -2.22
N SER A 64 12.72 22.20 -1.54
CA SER A 64 13.56 21.01 -1.47
C SER A 64 12.94 19.83 -0.72
N TYR A 65 11.88 20.05 0.07
CA TYR A 65 11.26 18.97 0.86
C TYR A 65 10.71 17.83 -0.03
N LEU A 66 10.31 18.11 -1.27
CA LEU A 66 9.85 17.09 -2.21
C LEU A 66 10.96 16.11 -2.61
N ASP A 67 12.18 16.61 -2.75
CA ASP A 67 13.33 15.76 -3.06
C ASP A 67 13.78 14.97 -1.84
N GLU A 68 13.66 15.55 -0.64
CA GLU A 68 13.85 14.81 0.62
C GLU A 68 12.83 13.68 0.77
N ILE A 69 11.56 13.89 0.39
CA ILE A 69 10.54 12.83 0.41
C ILE A 69 10.95 11.65 -0.48
N LYS A 70 11.48 11.91 -1.68
CA LYS A 70 11.93 10.85 -2.60
C LYS A 70 13.12 10.07 -2.06
N GLN A 71 13.92 10.68 -1.19
CA GLN A 71 15.08 10.05 -0.56
C GLN A 71 14.73 9.29 0.72
N LEU A 72 13.51 9.44 1.25
CA LEU A 72 13.06 8.66 2.40
C LEU A 72 12.93 7.19 2.00
N GLU A 73 13.49 6.33 2.84
CA GLU A 73 13.45 4.86 2.66
C GLU A 73 12.00 4.36 2.58
N ALA A 74 11.09 4.93 3.38
CA ALA A 74 9.66 4.64 3.32
C ALA A 74 9.03 4.95 1.95
N ALA A 75 9.45 6.04 1.29
CA ALA A 75 8.97 6.36 -0.05
C ALA A 75 9.50 5.37 -1.09
N LEU A 76 10.78 4.99 -0.99
CA LEU A 76 11.41 4.02 -1.88
C LEU A 76 10.80 2.62 -1.72
N GLU A 77 10.51 2.19 -0.49
CA GLU A 77 9.82 0.91 -0.24
C GLU A 77 8.41 0.91 -0.80
N GLN A 78 7.67 2.01 -0.65
CA GLN A 78 6.31 2.12 -1.17
C GLN A 78 6.27 2.12 -2.69
N VAL A 79 7.22 2.83 -3.34
CA VAL A 79 7.40 2.79 -4.79
C VAL A 79 7.69 1.37 -5.26
N ARG A 80 8.65 0.68 -4.63
CA ARG A 80 8.97 -0.73 -4.96
C ARG A 80 7.78 -1.67 -4.77
N LYS A 81 6.98 -1.48 -3.72
CA LYS A 81 5.76 -2.28 -3.49
C LYS A 81 4.73 -2.03 -4.59
N ASN A 82 4.55 -0.78 -5.01
CA ASN A 82 3.63 -0.41 -6.07
C ASN A 82 4.10 -0.97 -7.43
N GLU A 83 5.38 -0.85 -7.76
CA GLU A 83 5.98 -1.41 -8.98
C GLU A 83 5.82 -2.94 -9.03
N MET A 84 6.13 -3.63 -7.92
CA MET A 84 5.97 -5.08 -7.81
C MET A 84 4.49 -5.49 -7.96
N ARG A 85 3.56 -4.72 -7.37
CA ARG A 85 2.13 -4.97 -7.52
C ARG A 85 1.69 -4.78 -8.98
N GLU A 86 2.12 -3.70 -9.63
CA GLU A 86 1.78 -3.42 -11.02
C GLU A 86 2.32 -4.50 -11.97
N ALA A 87 3.57 -4.97 -11.77
CA ALA A 87 4.16 -6.07 -12.53
C ALA A 87 3.39 -7.40 -12.34
N LEU A 88 2.81 -7.62 -11.17
CA LEU A 88 1.98 -8.80 -10.90
C LEU A 88 0.56 -8.68 -11.46
N GLU A 89 0.00 -7.48 -11.49
CA GLU A 89 -1.30 -7.22 -12.10
C GLU A 89 -1.23 -7.22 -13.64
N SER A 90 -0.12 -6.76 -14.21
CA SER A 90 0.16 -6.80 -15.65
C SER A 90 0.46 -8.20 -16.18
N GLY A 91 0.73 -9.15 -15.27
CA GLY A 91 0.98 -10.56 -15.60
C GLY A 91 2.41 -10.84 -16.06
N GLU A 92 3.39 -10.04 -15.63
CA GLU A 92 4.80 -10.28 -15.96
C GLU A 92 5.30 -11.60 -15.35
N GLU A 93 5.82 -12.48 -16.21
CA GLU A 93 6.28 -13.82 -15.82
C GLU A 93 7.42 -13.76 -14.78
N GLU A 94 8.28 -12.75 -14.84
CA GLU A 94 9.41 -12.60 -13.92
C GLU A 94 8.94 -12.30 -12.48
N ALA A 95 7.98 -11.39 -12.31
CA ALA A 95 7.41 -11.06 -11.00
C ALA A 95 6.66 -12.26 -10.39
N HIS A 96 5.89 -12.99 -11.22
CA HIS A 96 5.24 -14.23 -10.78
C HIS A 96 6.25 -15.33 -10.44
N ALA A 97 7.34 -15.46 -11.18
CA ALA A 97 8.40 -16.43 -10.90
C ALA A 97 9.08 -16.13 -9.56
N GLU A 98 9.30 -14.86 -9.22
CA GLU A 98 9.85 -14.46 -7.93
C GLU A 98 8.94 -14.86 -6.76
N LEU A 99 7.63 -14.61 -6.86
CA LEU A 99 6.66 -15.07 -5.86
C LEU A 99 6.56 -16.59 -5.77
N ASN A 100 6.73 -17.29 -6.89
CA ASN A 100 6.67 -18.75 -6.94
C ASN A 100 7.90 -19.44 -6.34
N ARG A 101 9.05 -18.75 -6.24
CA ARG A 101 10.23 -19.24 -5.51
C ARG A 101 10.04 -19.26 -3.99
N LEU A 102 9.13 -18.44 -3.48
CA LEU A 102 8.81 -18.41 -2.04
C LEU A 102 7.96 -19.62 -1.63
N SER A 103 8.12 -20.03 -0.36
CA SER A 103 7.27 -21.07 0.22
C SER A 103 5.79 -20.62 0.23
N PRO A 104 4.82 -21.54 0.26
CA PRO A 104 3.40 -21.20 0.20
C PRO A 104 2.96 -20.20 1.28
N THR A 105 3.50 -20.32 2.49
CA THR A 105 3.24 -19.43 3.63
C THR A 105 3.79 -18.03 3.41
N GLU A 106 5.03 -17.93 2.92
CA GLU A 106 5.67 -16.64 2.63
C GLU A 106 5.01 -15.94 1.44
N ARG A 107 4.61 -16.70 0.43
CA ARG A 107 3.85 -16.19 -0.72
C ARG A 107 2.52 -15.57 -0.28
N MET A 108 1.80 -16.25 0.63
CA MET A 108 0.56 -15.71 1.18
C MET A 108 0.79 -14.45 2.04
N SER A 109 1.86 -14.39 2.84
CA SER A 109 2.20 -13.18 3.60
C SER A 109 2.53 -12.02 2.66
N LYS A 110 3.43 -12.24 1.70
CA LYS A 110 3.85 -11.24 0.72
C LYS A 110 2.69 -10.76 -0.16
N ALA A 111 1.79 -11.66 -0.57
CA ALA A 111 0.57 -11.28 -1.29
C ALA A 111 -0.36 -10.38 -0.45
N ARG A 112 -0.51 -10.65 0.86
CA ARG A 112 -1.31 -9.80 1.76
C ARG A 112 -0.65 -8.43 1.98
N GLU A 113 0.66 -8.40 2.15
CA GLU A 113 1.43 -7.16 2.30
C GLU A 113 1.33 -6.28 1.05
N LEU A 114 1.30 -6.88 -0.14
CA LEU A 114 1.11 -6.19 -1.42
C LEU A 114 -0.36 -5.81 -1.70
N GLY A 115 -1.29 -6.12 -0.80
CA GLY A 115 -2.72 -5.84 -0.99
C GLY A 115 -3.38 -6.72 -2.06
N LEU A 116 -2.69 -7.74 -2.57
CA LEU A 116 -3.20 -8.74 -3.52
C LEU A 116 -4.11 -9.73 -2.78
N THR A 117 -5.27 -9.24 -2.35
CA THR A 117 -6.34 -10.06 -1.79
C THR A 117 -7.04 -10.76 -2.95
N GLY A 118 -6.44 -11.88 -3.39
CA GLY A 118 -6.83 -12.64 -4.58
C GLY A 118 -8.22 -13.29 -4.55
N ALA A 119 -9.29 -12.49 -4.44
CA ALA A 119 -10.55 -12.84 -5.04
C ALA A 119 -10.56 -12.21 -6.43
N ALA A 120 -10.19 -12.99 -7.45
CA ALA A 120 -10.66 -12.67 -8.79
C ALA A 120 -12.18 -12.46 -8.67
N PRO A 121 -12.76 -11.35 -9.17
CA PRO A 121 -14.19 -11.14 -9.09
C PRO A 121 -14.84 -12.36 -9.73
N ALA A 122 -15.56 -13.15 -8.92
CA ALA A 122 -16.32 -14.26 -9.44
C ALA A 122 -17.20 -13.71 -10.55
N THR A 123 -17.15 -14.30 -11.73
CA THR A 123 -18.03 -13.89 -12.82
C THR A 123 -19.44 -14.28 -12.38
N GLU A 124 -20.15 -13.35 -11.76
CA GLU A 124 -21.54 -13.57 -11.37
C GLU A 124 -22.33 -13.88 -12.64
N PRO A 125 -23.14 -14.95 -12.65
CA PRO A 125 -23.94 -15.27 -13.80
C PRO A 125 -24.88 -14.10 -14.12
N SER A 126 -24.85 -13.64 -15.37
CA SER A 126 -25.64 -12.50 -15.87
C SER A 126 -27.15 -12.75 -15.85
N SER A 127 -27.59 -14.00 -15.68
CA SER A 127 -28.99 -14.38 -15.61
C SER A 127 -29.23 -15.69 -14.85
N ILE A 128 -30.47 -15.87 -14.35
CA ILE A 128 -30.94 -17.11 -13.70
C ILE A 128 -30.87 -18.31 -14.65
N ALA A 129 -31.04 -18.08 -15.96
CA ALA A 129 -30.93 -19.13 -16.98
C ALA A 129 -29.48 -19.63 -17.11
N ASP A 130 -28.50 -18.73 -17.01
CA ASP A 130 -27.08 -19.08 -17.06
C ASP A 130 -26.67 -19.86 -15.80
N GLU A 131 -27.19 -19.49 -14.63
CA GLU A 131 -26.95 -20.19 -13.36
C GLU A 131 -27.40 -21.66 -13.41
N ALA A 132 -28.60 -21.92 -13.94
CA ALA A 132 -29.14 -23.28 -14.07
C ALA A 132 -28.31 -24.15 -15.04
N VAL A 133 -27.75 -23.56 -16.10
CA VAL A 133 -26.86 -24.24 -17.04
C VAL A 133 -25.51 -24.56 -16.38
N LEU A 134 -24.96 -23.62 -15.62
CA LEU A 134 -23.69 -23.81 -14.90
C LEU A 134 -23.82 -24.86 -13.79
N LEU A 135 -24.94 -24.91 -13.06
CA LEU A 135 -25.23 -25.94 -12.07
C LEU A 135 -25.30 -27.34 -12.70
N LYS A 136 -25.99 -27.48 -13.84
CA LYS A 136 -26.04 -28.75 -14.58
C LYS A 136 -24.63 -29.18 -15.02
N ARG A 137 -23.82 -28.23 -15.50
CA ARG A 137 -22.44 -28.50 -15.90
C ARG A 137 -21.56 -28.89 -14.71
N LEU A 138 -21.77 -28.29 -13.53
CA LEU A 138 -21.07 -28.66 -12.30
C LEU A 138 -21.31 -30.12 -11.91
N LEU A 139 -22.54 -30.60 -12.07
CA LEU A 139 -22.90 -31.99 -11.74
C LEU A 139 -22.26 -33.02 -12.69
N THR A 140 -21.86 -32.61 -13.90
CA THR A 140 -21.14 -33.48 -14.85
C THR A 140 -19.65 -33.64 -14.53
N LEU A 141 -19.08 -32.75 -13.71
CA LEU A 141 -17.67 -32.79 -13.34
C LEU A 141 -17.37 -33.78 -12.20
N PRO A 142 -16.13 -34.27 -12.09
CA PRO A 142 -15.66 -35.08 -10.96
C PRO A 142 -15.82 -34.32 -9.63
N PRO A 143 -16.15 -35.01 -8.51
CA PRO A 143 -16.40 -34.35 -7.21
C PRO A 143 -15.28 -33.42 -6.73
N THR A 144 -14.03 -33.74 -7.06
CA THR A 144 -12.84 -32.96 -6.72
C THR A 144 -12.78 -31.60 -7.44
N GLU A 145 -13.35 -31.49 -8.63
CA GLU A 145 -13.33 -30.27 -9.46
C GLU A 145 -14.56 -29.38 -9.25
N ARG A 146 -15.63 -29.91 -8.63
CA ARG A 146 -16.89 -29.16 -8.42
C ARG A 146 -16.70 -27.96 -7.51
N LEU A 147 -15.92 -28.10 -6.45
CA LEU A 147 -15.69 -27.02 -5.50
C LEU A 147 -14.88 -25.88 -6.13
N SER A 148 -13.83 -26.19 -6.89
CA SER A 148 -13.00 -25.18 -7.53
C SER A 148 -13.74 -24.46 -8.66
N LYS A 149 -14.45 -25.20 -9.52
CA LYS A 149 -15.25 -24.62 -10.60
C LYS A 149 -16.49 -23.89 -10.10
N GLY A 150 -17.13 -24.39 -9.05
CA GLY A 150 -18.29 -23.74 -8.43
C GLY A 150 -17.95 -22.39 -7.80
N ARG A 151 -16.78 -22.28 -7.17
CA ARG A 151 -16.24 -21.00 -6.68
C ARG A 151 -15.87 -20.07 -7.83
N ALA A 152 -15.23 -20.59 -8.88
CA ALA A 152 -14.85 -19.79 -10.05
C ALA A 152 -16.07 -19.19 -10.79
N TRP A 153 -17.21 -19.90 -10.81
CA TRP A 153 -18.46 -19.45 -11.43
C TRP A 153 -19.40 -18.69 -10.48
N GLY A 154 -18.98 -18.40 -9.25
CA GLY A 154 -19.80 -17.67 -8.28
C GLY A 154 -21.03 -18.41 -7.76
N LEU A 155 -21.14 -19.72 -8.02
CA LEU A 155 -22.25 -20.57 -7.56
C LEU A 155 -22.12 -20.97 -6.09
N ILE A 156 -20.89 -20.97 -5.55
CA ILE A 156 -20.58 -21.36 -4.18
C ILE A 156 -19.69 -20.26 -3.59
N LYS A 157 -20.19 -19.61 -2.54
CA LYS A 157 -19.45 -18.63 -1.73
C LYS A 157 -18.57 -19.34 -0.69
#